data_AF-A0A2T2UGP9-F1
#
_entry.id   AF-A0A2T2UGP9-F1
#
_cell.length_a   1.000
_cell.length_b   1.000
_cell.length_c   1.000
_cell.angle_alpha   90.00
_cell.angle_beta   90.00
_cell.angle_gamma   90.00
#
_symmetry.space_group_name_H-M   'P 1'
#
loop_
_entity.id
_entity.type
_entity.pdbx_description
1 polymer ?
#
loop_
_entity_poly.entity_id
_entity_poly.type
_entity_poly.pdbx_seq_one_letter_code
_entity_poly.pdbx_strand_id
1 'polypeptide(L)'
;MVAIAFRFPAGRFHATPWGRHVNEAEVEWPPSPWRILRALVATWHLKADVERYPQTLLDGLVERLCEQLPAYRVPSGVRAHTRHYMPQAERNIVRLTFDANGHRVGWVADPNNKKKTKPDTALVFDGFVRLAPDAELVAAWPDVELDAEQMALLDALLRDLGFLGRGE
;
A
#
# COMPACT_ATOMS: atom_id res chain seq x y z
N MET A 1 -4.42 1.60 -28.34
CA MET A 1 -4.79 0.74 -27.22
C MET A 1 -3.55 0.46 -26.41
N VAL A 2 -3.64 0.56 -25.08
CA VAL A 2 -2.60 0.09 -24.16
C VAL A 2 -3.20 -0.83 -23.11
N ALA A 3 -2.46 -1.86 -22.71
CA ALA A 3 -2.88 -2.76 -21.63
C ALA A 3 -1.69 -3.15 -20.76
N ILE A 4 -1.93 -3.25 -19.46
CA ILE A 4 -0.97 -3.66 -18.45
C ILE A 4 -1.47 -4.97 -17.85
N ALA A 5 -0.65 -6.01 -17.91
CA ALA A 5 -0.93 -7.31 -17.30
C ALA A 5 -0.09 -7.49 -16.04
N PHE A 6 -0.76 -7.77 -14.92
CA PHE A 6 -0.15 -8.09 -13.64
C PHE A 6 -0.26 -9.58 -13.37
N ARG A 7 0.89 -10.20 -13.07
CA ARG A 7 0.96 -11.53 -12.47
C ARG A 7 1.42 -11.39 -11.04
N PHE A 8 0.98 -12.30 -10.18
CA PHE A 8 1.31 -12.31 -8.77
C PHE A 8 2.02 -13.62 -8.43
N PRO A 9 3.35 -13.74 -8.64
CA PRO A 9 4.07 -15.01 -8.47
C PRO A 9 3.95 -15.61 -7.07
N ALA A 10 3.82 -14.78 -6.04
CA ALA A 10 3.56 -15.22 -4.66
C ALA A 10 2.13 -15.74 -4.44
N GLY A 11 1.24 -15.59 -5.43
CA GLY A 11 -0.17 -15.91 -5.40
C GLY A 11 -0.97 -15.07 -4.39
N ARG A 12 -0.45 -13.91 -3.96
CA ARG A 12 -1.11 -13.00 -3.03
C ARG A 12 -0.97 -11.57 -3.53
N PHE A 13 -2.05 -10.82 -3.42
CA PHE A 13 -2.08 -9.39 -3.66
C PHE A 13 -2.56 -8.66 -2.42
N HIS A 14 -1.75 -7.71 -1.93
CA HIS A 14 -2.06 -6.90 -0.75
C HIS A 14 -2.26 -5.45 -1.19
N ALA A 15 -3.40 -4.86 -0.85
CA ALA A 15 -3.70 -3.46 -1.13
C ALA A 15 -4.75 -2.95 -0.15
N THR A 16 -4.35 -2.18 0.87
CA THR A 16 -5.31 -1.53 1.78
C THR A 16 -6.12 -0.49 1.01
N PRO A 17 -7.47 -0.50 1.02
CA PRO A 17 -8.26 0.52 0.33
C PRO A 17 -8.04 1.93 0.88
N TRP A 18 -8.30 2.94 0.06
CA TRP A 18 -8.33 4.33 0.51
C TRP A 18 -9.39 4.53 1.61
N GLY A 19 -9.06 5.31 2.64
CA GLY A 19 -9.98 5.60 3.75
C GLY A 19 -10.28 4.41 4.66
N ARG A 20 -9.42 3.38 4.62
CA ARG A 20 -9.49 2.19 5.48
C ARG A 20 -8.20 2.01 6.25
N HIS A 21 -8.31 1.61 7.50
CA HIS A 21 -7.15 1.28 8.29
C HIS A 21 -6.58 -0.09 7.87
N VAL A 22 -5.25 -0.23 7.86
CA VAL A 22 -4.55 -1.48 7.48
C VAL A 22 -5.01 -2.70 8.28
N ASN A 23 -5.53 -2.48 9.49
CA ASN A 23 -5.99 -3.52 10.41
C ASN A 23 -7.49 -3.87 10.27
N GLU A 24 -8.09 -3.67 9.10
CA GLU A 24 -9.51 -3.99 8.84
C GLU A 24 -9.71 -5.25 7.98
N ALA A 25 -8.63 -5.93 7.57
CA ALA A 25 -8.65 -7.09 6.66
C ALA A 25 -9.27 -6.83 5.26
N GLU A 26 -9.59 -5.57 4.96
CA GLU A 26 -10.11 -5.15 3.65
C GLU A 26 -9.01 -5.02 2.61
N VAL A 27 -9.38 -5.32 1.35
CA VAL A 27 -8.44 -5.30 0.22
C VAL A 27 -9.06 -4.62 -0.98
N GLU A 28 -8.35 -3.70 -1.60
CA GLU A 28 -8.77 -3.06 -2.84
C GLU A 28 -8.56 -4.06 -3.98
N TRP A 29 -9.64 -4.55 -4.57
CA TRP A 29 -9.57 -5.54 -5.66
C TRP A 29 -10.73 -5.37 -6.63
N PRO A 30 -10.46 -5.12 -7.93
CA PRO A 30 -9.14 -4.86 -8.53
C PRO A 30 -8.49 -3.56 -7.99
N PRO A 31 -7.18 -3.34 -8.19
CA PRO A 31 -6.56 -2.06 -7.87
C PRO A 31 -7.24 -0.93 -8.66
N SER A 32 -7.46 0.23 -8.02
CA SER A 32 -8.00 1.39 -8.70
C SER A 32 -7.01 1.93 -9.74
N PRO A 33 -7.50 2.64 -10.78
CA PRO A 33 -6.64 3.31 -11.75
C PRO A 33 -5.68 4.30 -11.06
N TRP A 34 -6.16 5.05 -10.06
CA TRP A 34 -5.34 5.94 -9.24
C TRP A 34 -4.13 5.23 -8.63
N ARG A 35 -4.33 4.02 -8.09
CA ARG A 35 -3.27 3.22 -7.49
C ARG A 35 -2.21 2.82 -8.52
N ILE A 36 -2.63 2.41 -9.73
CA ILE A 36 -1.72 2.07 -10.83
C ILE A 36 -0.90 3.31 -11.23
N LEU A 37 -1.56 4.44 -11.47
CA LEU A 37 -0.90 5.68 -11.90
C LEU A 37 0.08 6.20 -10.84
N ARG A 38 -0.33 6.23 -9.56
CA ARG A 38 0.54 6.63 -8.46
C ARG A 38 1.79 5.75 -8.36
N ALA A 39 1.64 4.45 -8.61
CA ALA A 39 2.76 3.52 -8.57
C ALA A 39 3.74 3.75 -9.74
N LEU A 40 3.25 4.12 -10.93
CA LEU A 40 4.10 4.54 -12.05
C LEU A 40 4.86 5.83 -11.72
N VAL A 41 4.17 6.85 -11.18
CA VAL A 41 4.79 8.13 -10.76
C VAL A 41 5.85 7.90 -9.68
N ALA A 42 5.54 7.10 -8.66
CA ALA A 42 6.51 6.76 -7.61
C ALA A 42 7.72 6.02 -8.18
N THR A 43 7.49 5.10 -9.12
CA THR A 43 8.58 4.37 -9.78
C THR A 43 9.46 5.31 -10.59
N TRP A 44 8.88 6.29 -11.28
CA TRP A 44 9.66 7.31 -12.00
C TRP A 44 10.57 8.08 -11.05
N HIS A 45 10.01 8.63 -9.97
CA HIS A 45 10.79 9.40 -8.99
C HIS A 45 11.91 8.59 -8.31
N LEU A 46 11.70 7.29 -8.10
CA LEU A 46 12.63 6.44 -7.35
C LEU A 46 13.67 5.76 -8.24
N LYS A 47 13.36 5.51 -9.52
CA LYS A 47 14.12 4.56 -10.34
C LYS A 47 14.34 4.97 -11.80
N ALA A 48 13.60 5.92 -12.35
CA ALA A 48 13.75 6.24 -13.76
C ALA A 48 15.07 6.97 -14.06
N ASP A 49 15.57 6.74 -15.27
CA ASP A 49 16.60 7.58 -15.89
C ASP A 49 15.95 8.89 -16.34
N VAL A 50 16.08 9.93 -15.51
CA VAL A 50 15.43 11.23 -15.73
C VAL A 50 16.04 12.03 -16.88
N GLU A 51 17.27 11.72 -17.30
CA GLU A 51 17.88 12.34 -18.48
C GLU A 51 17.25 11.78 -19.75
N ARG A 52 17.03 10.47 -19.79
CA ARG A 52 16.34 9.79 -20.90
C ARG A 52 14.83 10.04 -20.90
N TYR A 53 14.22 10.11 -19.72
CA TYR A 53 12.77 10.22 -19.53
C TYR A 53 12.44 11.45 -18.68
N PRO A 54 12.41 12.65 -19.28
CA PRO A 54 12.14 13.88 -18.55
C PRO A 54 10.73 13.90 -17.97
N GLN A 55 10.52 14.72 -16.94
CA GLN A 55 9.22 14.82 -16.24
C GLN A 55 8.06 15.13 -17.20
N THR A 56 8.28 15.95 -18.24
CA THR A 56 7.27 16.27 -19.25
C THR A 56 6.72 15.03 -19.96
N LEU A 57 7.55 13.99 -20.15
CA LEU A 57 7.12 12.73 -20.75
C LEU A 57 6.31 11.89 -19.77
N LEU A 58 6.66 11.91 -18.48
CA LEU A 58 5.85 11.30 -17.42
C LEU A 58 4.48 11.97 -17.33
N ASP A 59 4.44 13.31 -17.27
CA ASP A 59 3.21 14.09 -17.17
C ASP A 59 2.29 13.76 -18.35
N GLY A 60 2.81 13.77 -19.58
CA GLY A 60 2.05 13.39 -20.77
C GLY A 60 1.56 11.94 -20.75
N LEU A 61 2.37 10.98 -20.30
CA LEU A 61 1.94 9.58 -20.14
C LEU A 61 0.77 9.45 -19.14
N VAL A 62 0.87 10.13 -17.98
CA VAL A 62 -0.17 10.09 -16.95
C VAL A 62 -1.44 10.77 -17.45
N GLU A 63 -1.34 11.90 -18.14
CA GLU A 63 -2.48 12.59 -18.75
C GLU A 63 -3.21 11.67 -19.73
N ARG A 64 -2.50 11.02 -20.65
CA ARG A 64 -3.10 10.07 -21.62
C ARG A 64 -3.84 8.93 -20.93
N LEU A 65 -3.27 8.35 -19.87
CA LEU A 65 -3.92 7.27 -19.11
C LEU A 65 -5.09 7.75 -18.24
N CYS A 66 -5.18 9.05 -17.94
CA CYS A 66 -6.30 9.66 -17.21
C CYS A 66 -7.50 9.99 -18.10
N GLU A 67 -7.33 10.07 -19.42
CA GLU A 67 -8.43 10.42 -20.35
C GLU A 67 -9.61 9.45 -20.28
N GLN A 68 -9.33 8.18 -19.94
CA GLN A 68 -10.34 7.14 -19.82
C GLN A 68 -10.04 6.21 -18.65
N LEU A 69 -11.10 5.63 -18.08
CA LEU A 69 -10.94 4.55 -17.10
C LEU A 69 -10.56 3.25 -17.82
N PRO A 70 -9.65 2.45 -17.23
CA PRO A 70 -9.34 1.13 -17.78
C PRO A 70 -10.52 0.18 -17.62
N ALA A 71 -10.70 -0.68 -18.61
CA ALA A 71 -11.46 -1.92 -18.48
C ALA A 71 -10.58 -2.99 -17.81
N TYR A 72 -11.18 -3.78 -16.92
CA TYR A 72 -10.46 -4.85 -16.21
C TYR A 72 -10.89 -6.23 -16.68
N ARG A 73 -9.89 -7.09 -16.93
CA ARG A 73 -10.06 -8.55 -16.88
C ARG A 73 -9.52 -9.02 -15.54
N VAL A 74 -10.41 -9.41 -14.63
CA VAL A 74 -10.05 -9.83 -13.27
C VAL A 74 -10.04 -11.35 -13.18
N PRO A 75 -8.93 -11.98 -12.72
CA PRO A 75 -8.89 -13.42 -12.53
C PRO A 75 -9.73 -13.84 -11.32
N SER A 76 -10.10 -15.12 -11.27
CA SER A 76 -10.71 -15.70 -10.08
C SER A 76 -9.76 -15.59 -8.89
N GLY A 77 -10.28 -15.09 -7.77
CA GLY A 77 -9.50 -14.85 -6.56
C GLY A 77 -10.38 -14.90 -5.32
N VAL A 78 -9.76 -15.27 -4.21
CA VAL A 78 -10.43 -15.35 -2.90
C VAL A 78 -9.85 -14.29 -1.99
N ARG A 79 -10.71 -13.43 -1.43
CA ARG A 79 -10.34 -12.51 -0.35
C ARG A 79 -10.08 -13.31 0.91
N ALA A 80 -8.91 -13.16 1.50
CA ALA A 80 -8.48 -13.88 2.69
C ALA A 80 -7.65 -12.97 3.60
N HIS A 81 -7.44 -13.39 4.84
CA HIS A 81 -6.57 -12.69 5.77
C HIS A 81 -5.92 -13.66 6.76
N THR A 82 -4.78 -13.26 7.32
CA THR A 82 -4.23 -13.91 8.52
C THR A 82 -4.51 -13.07 9.77
N ARG A 83 -4.48 -13.72 10.93
CA ARG A 83 -4.68 -13.10 12.24
C ARG A 83 -3.45 -13.33 13.10
N HIS A 84 -2.89 -12.25 13.62
CA HIS A 84 -1.69 -12.26 14.44
C HIS A 84 -1.99 -11.61 15.79
N TYR A 85 -1.66 -12.29 16.88
CA TYR A 85 -1.80 -11.74 18.23
C TYR A 85 -0.43 -11.21 18.67
N MET A 86 -0.21 -9.90 18.48
CA MET A 86 1.09 -9.27 18.72
C MET A 86 1.22 -8.87 20.20
N PRO A 87 2.29 -9.28 20.90
CA PRO A 87 2.50 -8.89 22.29
C PRO A 87 2.65 -7.37 22.38
N GLN A 88 1.98 -6.77 23.34
CA GLN A 88 2.09 -5.36 23.67
C GLN A 88 3.18 -5.17 24.72
N ALA A 89 3.99 -4.13 24.56
CA ALA A 89 4.94 -3.75 25.59
C ALA A 89 4.19 -3.41 26.88
N GLU A 90 4.68 -3.91 28.01
CA GLU A 90 4.15 -3.51 29.32
C GLU A 90 4.35 -2.01 29.49
N ARG A 91 3.24 -1.27 29.63
CA ARG A 91 3.31 0.15 29.95
C ARG A 91 3.64 0.30 31.43
N ASN A 92 4.83 0.82 31.71
CA ASN A 92 5.14 1.34 33.04
C ASN A 92 4.38 2.64 33.24
N ILE A 93 3.21 2.55 33.85
CA ILE A 93 2.42 3.73 34.23
C ILE A 93 3.15 4.42 35.37
N VAL A 94 3.65 5.62 35.10
CA VAL A 94 4.26 6.51 36.09
C VAL A 94 3.40 7.74 36.26
N ARG A 95 3.33 8.25 37.49
CA ARG A 95 2.61 9.48 37.83
C ARG A 95 3.61 10.57 38.19
N LEU A 96 3.34 11.78 37.71
CA LEU A 96 4.10 12.97 38.09
C LEU A 96 3.78 13.35 39.54
N THR A 97 4.80 13.57 40.36
CA THR A 97 4.65 13.99 41.75
C THR A 97 5.09 15.45 41.95
N PHE A 98 4.42 16.11 42.88
CA PHE A 98 4.66 17.49 43.27
C PHE A 98 5.02 17.56 44.76
N ASP A 99 5.82 18.55 45.14
CA ASP A 99 6.11 18.83 46.55
C ASP A 99 4.93 19.57 47.19
N ALA A 100 5.03 19.85 48.50
CA ALA A 100 4.01 20.59 49.23
C ALA A 100 3.76 22.02 48.70
N ASN A 101 4.70 22.56 47.92
CA ASN A 101 4.62 23.90 47.31
C ASN A 101 4.16 23.84 45.85
N GLY A 102 3.85 22.65 45.32
CA GLY A 102 3.41 22.47 43.94
C GLY A 102 4.53 22.42 42.90
N HIS A 103 5.81 22.31 43.29
CA HIS A 103 6.90 22.10 42.33
C HIS A 103 6.99 20.64 41.90
N ARG A 104 7.31 20.41 40.63
CA ARG A 104 7.50 19.06 40.08
C ARG A 104 8.73 18.41 40.71
N VAL A 105 8.54 17.26 41.35
CA VAL A 105 9.62 16.52 42.05
C VAL A 105 10.15 15.37 41.21
N GLY A 106 9.31 14.79 40.36
CA GLY A 106 9.72 13.70 39.48
C GLY A 106 8.58 12.77 39.08
N TRP A 107 8.94 11.59 38.59
CA TRP A 107 8.02 10.53 38.21
C TRP A 107 8.17 9.36 39.18
N VAL A 108 7.06 8.85 39.69
CA VAL A 108 7.03 7.64 40.53
C VAL A 108 6.15 6.59 39.88
N ALA A 109 6.44 5.31 40.13
CA ALA A 109 5.57 4.22 39.69
C ALA A 109 4.16 4.40 40.25
N ASP A 110 3.14 4.24 39.42
CA ASP A 110 1.76 4.27 39.89
C ASP A 110 1.49 3.01 40.74
N PRO A 111 1.17 3.13 42.04
CA PRO A 111 0.92 1.97 42.91
C PRO A 111 -0.31 1.17 42.47
N ASN A 112 -1.19 1.73 41.63
CA ASN A 112 -2.33 1.03 41.06
C ASN A 112 -1.99 0.25 39.77
N ASN A 113 -0.76 0.36 39.25
CA ASN A 113 -0.32 -0.40 38.09
C ASN A 113 -0.07 -1.87 38.46
N LYS A 114 -1.10 -2.71 38.34
CA LYS A 114 -1.00 -4.14 38.60
C LYS A 114 -0.19 -4.82 37.49
N LYS A 115 0.89 -5.52 37.86
CA LYS A 115 1.59 -6.44 36.94
C LYS A 115 0.63 -7.52 36.45
N LYS A 116 0.49 -7.66 35.13
CA LYS A 116 -0.33 -8.69 34.51
C LYS A 116 0.43 -10.02 34.50
N THR A 117 -0.28 -11.14 34.64
CA THR A 117 0.27 -12.50 34.59
C THR A 117 0.44 -13.03 33.17
N LYS A 118 -0.27 -12.44 32.19
CA LYS A 118 -0.06 -12.65 30.76
C LYS A 118 0.15 -11.30 30.07
N PRO A 119 1.06 -11.23 29.09
CA PRO A 119 1.21 -10.03 28.27
C PRO A 119 -0.09 -9.75 27.51
N ASP A 120 -0.49 -8.48 27.45
CA ASP A 120 -1.57 -8.07 26.56
C ASP A 120 -1.16 -8.33 25.12
N THR A 121 -2.12 -8.71 24.28
CA THR A 121 -1.90 -8.85 22.84
C THR A 121 -2.86 -7.97 22.07
N ALA A 122 -2.37 -7.30 21.02
CA ALA A 122 -3.22 -6.66 20.03
C ALA A 122 -3.47 -7.62 18.86
N LEU A 123 -4.72 -7.71 18.42
CA LEU A 123 -5.07 -8.46 17.22
C LEU A 123 -4.73 -7.62 15.97
N VAL A 124 -3.91 -8.20 15.10
CA VAL A 124 -3.51 -7.64 13.81
C VAL A 124 -4.00 -8.54 12.68
N PHE A 125 -4.66 -7.94 11.69
CA PHE A 125 -5.11 -8.55 10.45
C PHE A 125 -4.14 -8.19 9.32
N ASP A 126 -3.86 -9.17 8.46
CA ASP A 126 -3.17 -8.97 7.18
C ASP A 126 -4.05 -9.49 6.04
N GLY A 127 -4.71 -8.58 5.33
CA GLY A 127 -5.66 -8.89 4.26
C GLY A 127 -5.00 -8.97 2.88
N PHE A 128 -5.42 -9.96 2.07
CA PHE A 128 -4.96 -10.15 0.71
C PHE A 128 -5.99 -10.85 -0.18
N VAL A 129 -5.82 -10.76 -1.51
CA VAL A 129 -6.47 -11.64 -2.47
C VAL A 129 -5.54 -12.79 -2.81
N ARG A 130 -6.00 -14.03 -2.63
CA ARG A 130 -5.32 -15.25 -3.08
C ARG A 130 -5.67 -15.51 -4.54
N LEU A 131 -4.64 -15.72 -5.36
CA LEU A 131 -4.73 -15.90 -6.80
C LEU A 131 -3.89 -17.10 -7.22
N ALA A 132 -4.23 -17.72 -8.36
CA ALA A 132 -3.30 -18.65 -9.00
C ALA A 132 -2.05 -17.87 -9.47
N PRO A 133 -0.82 -18.38 -9.27
CA PRO A 133 0.41 -17.64 -9.60
C PRO A 133 0.56 -17.23 -11.07
N ASP A 134 -0.05 -17.99 -11.98
CA ASP A 134 -0.08 -17.78 -13.42
C ASP A 134 -1.29 -16.94 -13.89
N ALA A 135 -2.23 -16.65 -13.00
CA ALA A 135 -3.38 -15.82 -13.33
C ALA A 135 -2.97 -14.36 -13.57
N GLU A 136 -3.62 -13.75 -14.56
CA GLU A 136 -3.35 -12.38 -14.98
C GLU A 136 -4.54 -11.47 -14.69
N LEU A 137 -4.28 -10.42 -13.92
CA LEU A 137 -5.11 -9.23 -13.89
C LEU A 137 -4.68 -8.32 -15.05
N VAL A 138 -5.62 -7.92 -15.89
CA VAL A 138 -5.33 -6.97 -16.98
C VAL A 138 -6.12 -5.69 -16.77
N ALA A 139 -5.43 -4.56 -16.79
CA ALA A 139 -6.00 -3.22 -16.90
C ALA A 139 -5.74 -2.73 -18.33
N ALA A 140 -6.80 -2.48 -19.10
CA ALA A 140 -6.70 -2.08 -20.50
C ALA A 140 -7.39 -0.74 -20.75
N TRP A 141 -6.75 0.13 -21.52
CA TRP A 141 -7.30 1.38 -22.04
C TRP A 141 -7.50 1.22 -23.55
N PRO A 142 -8.72 0.84 -24.01
CA PRO A 142 -8.98 0.52 -25.40
C PRO A 142 -8.74 1.70 -26.35
N ASP A 143 -9.20 2.90 -25.97
CA ASP A 143 -9.15 4.08 -26.84
C ASP A 143 -7.98 5.03 -26.52
N VAL A 144 -7.08 4.64 -25.62
CA VAL A 144 -5.83 5.38 -25.38
C VAL A 144 -4.74 4.86 -26.30
N GLU A 145 -4.18 5.77 -27.09
CA GLU A 145 -2.96 5.56 -27.85
C GLU A 145 -1.78 6.27 -27.17
N LEU A 146 -0.66 5.56 -27.06
CA LEU A 146 0.60 6.13 -26.58
C LEU A 146 1.56 6.23 -27.76
N ASP A 147 2.32 7.32 -27.82
CA ASP A 147 3.42 7.42 -28.77
C ASP A 147 4.59 6.50 -28.39
N ALA A 148 5.61 6.46 -29.26
CA ALA A 148 6.76 5.58 -29.08
C ALA A 148 7.58 5.89 -27.80
N GLU A 149 7.68 7.17 -27.42
CA GLU A 149 8.43 7.60 -26.24
C GLU A 149 7.66 7.27 -24.96
N GLN A 150 6.35 7.52 -24.95
CA GLN A 150 5.43 7.16 -23.87
C GLN A 150 5.38 5.65 -23.64
N MET A 151 5.33 4.85 -24.71
CA MET A 151 5.37 3.39 -24.62
C MET A 151 6.72 2.90 -24.08
N ALA A 152 7.82 3.50 -24.52
CA ALA A 152 9.16 3.16 -24.02
C ALA A 152 9.35 3.53 -22.55
N LEU A 153 8.79 4.68 -22.11
CA LEU A 153 8.74 5.05 -20.71
C LEU A 153 7.89 4.05 -19.90
N LEU A 154 6.69 3.73 -20.39
CA LEU A 154 5.81 2.79 -19.70
C LEU A 154 6.48 1.42 -19.53
N ASP A 155 7.16 0.88 -20.55
CA ASP A 155 7.91 -0.38 -20.44
C ASP A 155 9.02 -0.30 -19.37
N ALA A 156 9.78 0.80 -19.35
CA ALA A 156 10.82 1.01 -18.35
C ALA A 156 10.27 1.07 -16.93
N LEU A 157 9.17 1.82 -16.71
CA LEU A 157 8.53 1.91 -15.40
C LEU A 157 7.94 0.57 -14.96
N LEU A 158 7.27 -0.16 -15.85
CA LEU A 158 6.66 -1.45 -15.53
C LEU A 158 7.71 -2.52 -15.21
N ARG A 159 8.89 -2.47 -15.84
CA ARG A 159 10.02 -3.37 -15.55
C ARG A 159 10.50 -3.24 -14.10
N ASP A 160 10.49 -2.02 -13.58
CA ASP A 160 10.98 -1.72 -12.23
C ASP A 160 9.87 -1.65 -11.17
N LEU A 161 8.61 -1.83 -11.59
CA LEU A 161 7.45 -1.75 -10.72
C LEU A 161 7.36 -2.99 -9.81
N GLY A 162 7.74 -2.82 -8.55
CA GLY A 162 7.70 -3.90 -7.53
C GLY A 162 6.45 -3.88 -6.64
N PHE A 163 5.69 -2.78 -6.64
CA PHE A 163 4.64 -2.55 -5.65
C PHE A 163 3.59 -1.55 -6.14
N LEU A 164 2.32 -1.82 -5.87
CA LEU A 164 1.18 -0.95 -6.19
C LEU A 164 0.75 -0.05 -5.02
N GLY A 165 1.69 0.36 -4.15
CA GLY A 165 1.41 1.29 -3.05
C GLY A 165 0.55 0.73 -1.91
N ARG A 166 0.38 1.51 -0.83
CA ARG A 166 -0.65 1.30 0.21
C ARG A 166 -1.79 2.32 0.01
N GLY A 167 -2.96 2.02 0.58
CA GLY A 167 -3.97 3.06 0.81
C GLY A 167 -3.39 4.07 1.81
N GLU A 168 -3.60 5.36 1.56
CA GLU A 168 -3.30 6.43 2.51
C GLU A 168 -4.58 6.78 3.29
#